data_AF-A0A9D5SQZ1-F1
#
_entry.id   AF-A0A9D5SQZ1-F1
#
_cell.length_a   1.000
_cell.length_b   1.000
_cell.length_c   1.000
_cell.angle_alpha   90.00
_cell.angle_beta   90.00
_cell.angle_gamma   90.00
#
_symmetry.space_group_name_H-M   'P 1'
#
loop_
_entity.id
_entity.type
_entity.pdbx_description
1 polymer ?
#
loop_
_entity_poly.entity_id
_entity_poly.type
_entity_poly.pdbx_seq_one_letter_code
_entity_poly.pdbx_strand_id
1 'polypeptide(L)'
;WELADPVVSPAYTSGLAGQPNEVKLKYLADNNFAHLQGDELKKAISEYIKAKGDNLVGSMESQGTTPRRLTDLIGSLCDLTSGSGDKGTPIVFIQGYFDNYAQ
;
A
#
# COMPACT_ATOMS: atom_id res chain seq x y z
N TRP A 1 -20.81 -14.32 -12.92
CA TRP A 1 -19.85 -13.75 -13.87
C TRP A 1 -18.48 -14.24 -13.45
N GLU A 2 -17.91 -15.17 -14.21
CA GLU A 2 -16.62 -15.78 -13.86
C GLU A 2 -15.49 -14.80 -14.16
N LEU A 3 -14.74 -14.50 -13.10
CA LEU A 3 -13.64 -13.55 -13.02
C LEU A 3 -12.37 -14.16 -13.66
N ALA A 4 -12.43 -14.44 -14.96
CA ALA A 4 -11.26 -14.81 -15.76
C ALA A 4 -10.92 -13.71 -16.77
N ASP A 5 -11.20 -12.44 -16.43
CA ASP A 5 -10.68 -11.33 -17.21
C ASP A 5 -9.17 -11.20 -16.94
N PRO A 6 -8.33 -11.14 -17.98
CA PRO A 6 -6.87 -11.09 -17.84
C PRO A 6 -6.37 -9.80 -17.16
N VAL A 7 -7.25 -8.82 -16.91
CA VAL A 7 -6.95 -7.52 -16.32
C VAL A 7 -8.08 -7.12 -15.38
N VAL A 8 -7.74 -6.87 -14.11
CA VAL A 8 -8.71 -6.56 -13.03
C VAL A 8 -9.18 -5.10 -13.03
N SER A 9 -8.60 -4.25 -13.89
CA SER A 9 -8.85 -2.80 -13.90
C SER A 9 -8.97 -2.27 -15.34
N PRO A 10 -10.18 -2.26 -15.94
CA PRO A 10 -10.43 -1.41 -17.10
C PRO A 10 -10.21 0.06 -16.69
N ALA A 11 -9.58 0.85 -17.57
CA ALA A 11 -9.15 2.24 -17.30
C ALA A 11 -8.02 2.39 -16.23
N TYR A 12 -7.06 1.47 -16.25
CA TYR A 12 -5.82 1.55 -15.48
C TYR A 12 -5.09 2.90 -15.65
N THR A 13 -4.69 3.52 -14.53
CA THR A 13 -3.82 4.70 -14.50
C THR A 13 -2.44 4.34 -13.94
N SER A 14 -1.41 5.12 -14.29
CA SER A 14 -0.02 4.85 -13.87
C SER A 14 0.16 4.78 -12.34
N GLY A 15 -0.67 5.45 -11.56
CA GLY A 15 -0.65 5.38 -10.09
C GLY A 15 -0.95 3.99 -9.53
N LEU A 16 -1.67 3.14 -10.28
CA LEU A 16 -1.97 1.75 -9.90
C LEU A 16 -0.80 0.78 -10.14
N ALA A 17 0.31 1.25 -10.70
CA ALA A 17 1.53 0.46 -10.89
C ALA A 17 2.22 0.10 -9.56
N GLY A 18 1.86 0.80 -8.48
CA GLY A 18 2.57 0.72 -7.21
C GLY A 18 3.74 1.69 -7.13
N GLN A 19 4.31 1.82 -5.93
CA GLN A 19 5.48 2.64 -5.66
C GLN A 19 6.69 1.73 -5.45
N PRO A 20 7.83 1.96 -6.12
CA PRO A 20 9.01 1.10 -5.99
C PRO A 20 9.76 1.29 -4.66
N ASN A 21 9.49 2.37 -3.90
CA ASN A 21 10.27 2.77 -2.72
C ASN A 21 9.45 2.75 -1.42
N GLU A 22 9.02 1.56 -1.00
CA GLU A 22 8.38 1.33 0.29
C GLU A 22 9.42 1.20 1.42
N VAL A 23 9.04 1.59 2.64
CA VAL A 23 9.84 1.40 3.85
C VAL A 23 9.14 0.45 4.80
N LYS A 24 9.90 -0.43 5.45
CA LYS A 24 9.35 -1.32 6.47
C LYS A 24 9.11 -0.56 7.78
N LEU A 25 7.87 -0.12 8.00
CA LEU A 25 7.46 0.57 9.23
C LEU A 25 7.86 -0.20 10.50
N LYS A 26 7.61 -1.51 10.52
CA LYS A 26 7.95 -2.37 11.66
C LYS A 26 9.47 -2.45 11.89
N TYR A 27 10.27 -2.49 10.82
CA TYR A 27 11.73 -2.49 10.96
C TYR A 27 12.21 -1.17 11.58
N LEU A 28 11.69 -0.04 11.12
CA LEU A 28 12.04 1.27 11.67
C LEU A 28 11.65 1.39 13.15
N ALA A 29 10.46 0.91 13.52
CA ALA A 29 10.01 0.91 14.90
C ALA A 29 10.87 0.00 15.79
N ASP A 30 11.13 -1.23 15.35
CA ASP A 30 11.81 -2.25 16.18
C ASP A 30 13.34 -2.08 16.23
N ASN A 31 13.95 -1.36 15.28
CA ASN A 31 15.41 -1.20 15.21
C ASN A 31 15.84 0.26 15.40
N ASN A 32 15.44 1.17 14.50
CA ASN A 32 15.93 2.55 14.50
C ASN A 32 15.33 3.37 15.66
N PHE A 33 14.08 3.08 16.02
CA PHE A 33 13.30 3.84 17.00
C PHE A 33 12.80 2.99 18.16
N ALA A 34 13.48 1.87 18.47
CA ALA A 34 13.06 0.93 19.52
C ALA A 34 12.92 1.55 20.92
N HIS A 35 13.59 2.69 21.13
CA HIS A 35 13.56 3.46 22.37
C HIS A 35 12.40 4.48 22.44
N LEU A 36 11.69 4.72 21.34
CA LEU A 36 10.56 5.65 21.26
C LEU A 36 9.24 4.88 21.32
N GLN A 37 8.21 5.51 21.89
CA GLN A 37 6.86 4.94 21.94
C GLN A 37 5.80 6.02 21.74
N GLY A 38 4.57 5.59 21.47
CA GLY A 38 3.42 6.48 21.35
C GLY A 38 3.62 7.54 20.25
N ASP A 39 3.37 8.80 20.58
CA ASP A 39 3.40 9.89 19.61
C ASP A 39 4.82 10.30 19.21
N GLU A 40 5.82 10.08 20.07
CA GLU A 40 7.23 10.31 19.72
C GLU A 40 7.69 9.35 18.61
N LEU A 41 7.30 8.07 18.70
CA LEU A 41 7.58 7.08 17.67
C LEU A 41 6.89 7.43 16.35
N LYS A 42 5.60 7.81 16.39
CA LYS A 42 4.86 8.23 15.20
C LYS A 42 5.53 9.42 14.52
N LYS A 43 5.93 10.42 15.30
CA LYS A 43 6.59 11.62 14.78
C LYS A 43 7.93 11.27 14.12
N ALA A 44 8.76 10.47 14.77
CA ALA A 44 10.05 10.04 14.23
C ALA A 44 9.89 9.24 12.92
N ILE A 45 8.91 8.33 12.86
CA ILE A 45 8.59 7.56 11.64
C ILE A 45 8.11 8.50 10.52
N SER A 46 7.19 9.43 10.81
CA SER A 46 6.68 10.37 9.81
C SER A 46 7.76 11.32 9.28
N GLU A 47 8.66 11.78 10.15
CA GLU A 47 9.82 12.59 9.75
C GLU A 47 10.78 11.78 8.89
N TYR A 48 11.06 10.52 9.24
CA TYR A 48 11.87 9.62 8.43
C TYR A 48 11.25 9.41 7.04
N ILE A 49 9.94 9.16 6.96
CA ILE A 49 9.24 8.95 5.68
C ILE A 49 9.26 10.21 4.81
N LYS A 50 9.21 11.40 5.41
CA LYS A 50 9.33 12.69 4.67
C LYS A 50 10.75 12.96 4.21
N ALA A 51 11.75 12.54 5.00
CA ALA A 51 13.17 12.77 4.71
C ALA A 51 13.80 11.69 3.81
N LYS A 52 13.14 10.53 3.64
CA LYS A 52 13.66 9.43 2.82
C LYS A 52 13.85 9.90 1.37
N GLY A 53 14.99 9.55 0.78
CA GLY A 53 15.28 9.89 -0.61
C GLY A 53 14.45 9.07 -1.61
N ASP A 54 14.37 9.56 -2.85
CA ASP A 54 13.62 8.94 -3.95
C ASP A 54 14.16 7.58 -4.42
N ASN A 55 15.32 7.15 -3.92
CA ASN A 55 15.92 5.87 -4.26
C ASN A 55 16.50 5.20 -3.02
N LEU A 56 15.80 4.17 -2.52
CA LEU A 56 16.21 3.39 -1.35
C LEU A 56 16.88 2.08 -1.72
N VAL A 57 17.20 1.86 -3.00
CA VAL A 57 17.80 0.60 -3.47
C VAL A 57 19.08 0.30 -2.70
N GLY A 58 19.10 -0.85 -2.01
CA GLY A 58 20.24 -1.33 -1.24
C GLY A 58 20.19 -1.07 0.27
N SER A 59 19.22 -0.31 0.77
CA SER A 59 19.04 -0.08 2.21
C SER A 59 18.29 -1.25 2.88
N MET A 60 18.68 -1.63 4.10
CA MET A 60 18.04 -2.75 4.80
C MET A 60 16.55 -2.47 5.10
N GLU A 61 16.21 -1.19 5.24
CA GLU A 61 14.88 -0.66 5.47
C GLU A 61 13.93 -0.83 4.27
N SER A 62 14.47 -0.95 3.06
CA SER A 62 13.72 -1.13 1.80
C SER A 62 13.85 -2.53 1.19
N GLN A 63 14.84 -3.33 1.58
CA GLN A 63 15.04 -4.68 1.03
C GLN A 63 13.84 -5.60 1.32
N GLY A 64 13.39 -6.42 0.37
CA GLY A 64 12.29 -7.36 0.62
C GLY A 64 10.89 -6.72 0.66
N THR A 65 10.76 -5.45 0.24
CA THR A 65 9.48 -4.93 -0.24
C THR A 65 9.32 -5.35 -1.70
N THR A 66 8.63 -6.47 -1.95
CA THR A 66 8.25 -6.83 -3.33
C THR A 66 7.19 -5.84 -3.79
N PRO A 67 7.40 -5.07 -4.88
CA PRO A 67 6.38 -4.18 -5.41
C PRO A 67 5.10 -4.96 -5.66
N ARG A 68 4.03 -4.63 -4.92
CA ARG A 68 2.74 -5.30 -5.05
C ARG A 68 1.99 -4.70 -6.23
N ARG A 69 1.34 -5.55 -7.02
CA ARG A 69 0.40 -5.11 -8.05
C ARG A 69 -0.85 -4.59 -7.36
N LEU A 70 -0.99 -3.27 -7.26
CA LEU A 70 -2.10 -2.64 -6.52
C LEU A 70 -3.46 -3.05 -7.08
N THR A 71 -3.54 -3.26 -8.40
CA THR A 71 -4.74 -3.75 -9.09
C THR A 71 -5.23 -5.08 -8.53
N ASP A 72 -4.33 -5.99 -8.18
CA ASP A 72 -4.68 -7.33 -7.73
C ASP A 72 -5.22 -7.27 -6.29
N LEU A 73 -4.59 -6.45 -5.44
CA LEU A 73 -5.05 -6.20 -4.06
C LEU A 73 -6.43 -5.55 -4.04
N ILE A 74 -6.62 -4.49 -4.83
CA ILE A 74 -7.89 -3.78 -4.95
C ILE A 74 -8.96 -4.72 -5.51
N GLY A 75 -8.61 -5.52 -6.53
CA GLY A 75 -9.49 -6.52 -7.10
C GLY A 75 -10.03 -7.51 -6.09
N SER A 76 -9.14 -8.12 -5.29
CA SER A 76 -9.54 -9.03 -4.22
C SER A 76 -10.39 -8.33 -3.15
N LEU A 77 -10.09 -7.07 -2.81
CA LEU A 77 -10.91 -6.29 -1.87
C LEU A 77 -12.31 -6.02 -2.42
N CYS A 78 -12.41 -5.65 -3.71
CA CYS A 78 -13.67 -5.42 -4.39
C CYS A 78 -14.52 -6.69 -4.40
N ASP A 79 -13.95 -7.82 -4.80
CA ASP A 79 -14.64 -9.13 -4.82
C ASP A 79 -15.18 -9.51 -3.43
N LEU A 80 -14.35 -9.38 -2.39
CA LEU A 80 -14.75 -9.60 -0.99
C LEU A 80 -15.90 -8.68 -0.57
N THR A 81 -15.88 -7.41 -0.99
CA THR A 81 -16.86 -6.40 -0.60
C THR A 81 -18.19 -6.53 -1.35
N SER A 82 -18.14 -6.79 -2.66
CA SER A 82 -19.32 -6.95 -3.49
C SER A 82 -20.03 -8.28 -3.24
N GLY A 83 -19.27 -9.31 -2.89
CA GLY A 83 -19.78 -10.68 -2.76
C GLY A 83 -20.27 -11.25 -4.09
N SER A 84 -20.87 -12.44 -4.02
CA SER A 84 -21.36 -13.17 -5.19
C SER A 84 -22.71 -12.64 -5.68
N GLY A 85 -22.72 -11.92 -6.81
CA GLY A 85 -23.70 -11.98 -7.90
C GLY A 85 -25.18 -11.61 -7.69
N ASP A 86 -25.76 -11.74 -6.50
CA ASP A 86 -27.22 -11.67 -6.31
C ASP A 86 -27.74 -10.27 -5.96
N LYS A 87 -26.85 -9.28 -5.81
CA LYS A 87 -27.21 -7.90 -5.40
C LYS A 87 -27.26 -6.87 -6.53
N GLY A 88 -27.22 -7.29 -7.81
CA GLY A 88 -27.15 -6.39 -8.97
C GLY A 88 -25.72 -6.13 -9.44
N THR A 89 -25.46 -4.95 -10.04
CA THR A 89 -24.10 -4.50 -10.43
C THR A 89 -23.57 -3.53 -9.37
N PRO A 90 -22.91 -4.02 -8.30
CA PRO A 90 -22.46 -3.17 -7.20
C PRO A 90 -21.31 -2.26 -7.65
N ILE A 91 -21.34 -1.01 -7.17
CA ILE A 91 -20.22 -0.07 -7.28
C ILE A 91 -19.50 -0.03 -5.94
N VAL A 92 -18.20 -0.33 -5.93
CA VAL A 92 -17.33 -0.22 -4.76
C VAL A 92 -16.47 1.03 -4.92
N PHE A 93 -16.61 1.98 -3.99
CA PHE A 93 -15.78 3.19 -3.95
C PHE A 93 -14.68 3.04 -2.90
N ILE A 94 -13.43 3.13 -3.34
CA ILE A 94 -12.24 3.01 -2.49
C ILE A 94 -11.53 4.36 -2.48
N GLN A 95 -11.36 4.92 -1.29
CA GLN A 95 -10.65 6.18 -1.07
C GLN A 95 -9.64 6.02 0.07
N GLY A 96 -8.51 6.72 -0.04
CA GLY A 96 -7.48 6.77 1.00
C GLY A 96 -6.65 5.51 1.18
N TYR A 97 -6.89 4.47 0.37
CA TYR A 97 -6.23 3.16 0.52
C TYR A 97 -4.71 3.22 0.29
N PHE A 98 -4.22 4.21 -0.45
CA PHE A 98 -2.80 4.44 -0.72
C PHE A 98 -2.31 5.80 -0.21
N ASP A 99 -3.00 6.37 0.78
CA ASP A 99 -2.55 7.61 1.40
C ASP A 99 -1.19 7.40 2.06
N ASN A 100 -0.33 8.42 1.98
CA ASN A 100 0.97 8.35 2.61
C ASN A 100 0.81 8.42 4.13
N TYR A 101 1.41 7.48 4.86
CA TYR A 101 1.38 7.47 6.32
C TYR A 101 1.85 8.78 6.98
N ALA A 102 2.73 9.53 6.31
CA ALA A 102 3.28 10.78 6.81
C ALA A 102 2.54 12.04 6.32
N GLN A 103 1.48 11.90 5.51
CA GLN A 103 0.62 13.03 5.11
C GLN A 103 -0.34 13.44 6.23
#